data_AF-A0A920RRU8-F1
#
_entry.id   AF-A0A920RRU8-F1
#
_cell.length_a   1.000
_cell.length_b   1.000
_cell.length_c   1.000
_cell.angle_alpha   90.00
_cell.angle_beta   90.00
_cell.angle_gamma   90.00
#
_symmetry.space_group_name_H-M   'P 1'
#
loop_
_entity.id
_entity.type
_entity.pdbx_description
1 polymer ?
#
loop_
_entity_poly.entity_id
_entity_poly.type
_entity_poly.pdbx_seq_one_letter_code
_entity_poly.pdbx_strand_id
1 'polypeptide(L)'
;MLCEKPIGLTSQEGQQLVDAGAAHPELKLMEAFMYRHHPQWQRARQIISEGGVGELRTIQTAFAYFNDDGQNIRNIADIGGGGMMDIGCYAISLARFIFDAEPDRVVGIVEYDETFGTDRLASAMLDFGRGTSTFTCSTQLSPYQRVNIFGTTGRVEIEIPFNAPPDRPCLMWHETGGEIEQIEFPVCDQYTIQGELMSRAILDDTPVPTPITDAVANMQVIEAVFESGRSGGWVAL
;
A
#
# COMPACT_ATOMS: atom_id res chain seq x y z
N MET A 1 16.24 8.51 9.33
CA MET A 1 15.81 8.78 7.95
C MET A 1 14.35 8.36 7.82
N LEU A 2 13.52 9.29 7.33
CA LEU A 2 12.17 9.03 6.87
C LEU A 2 12.21 9.32 5.36
N CYS A 3 12.08 8.28 4.54
CA CYS A 3 12.19 8.39 3.09
C CYS A 3 10.85 8.12 2.45
N GLU A 4 10.50 8.92 1.44
CA GLU A 4 9.27 8.74 0.68
C GLU A 4 9.22 7.40 -0.03
N LYS A 5 7.99 6.95 -0.29
CA LYS A 5 7.72 5.71 -1.00
C LYS A 5 7.79 5.91 -2.53
N PRO A 6 8.19 4.88 -3.29
CA PRO A 6 8.88 3.67 -2.84
C PRO A 6 10.31 3.98 -2.38
N ILE A 7 10.85 3.17 -1.48
CA ILE A 7 12.14 3.38 -0.82
C ILE A 7 13.34 3.46 -1.78
N GLY A 8 13.20 2.90 -2.98
CA GLY A 8 14.20 2.85 -4.04
C GLY A 8 13.57 2.32 -5.32
N LEU A 9 14.39 2.14 -6.36
CA LEU A 9 13.93 1.64 -7.66
C LEU A 9 13.89 0.12 -7.74
N THR A 10 14.63 -0.57 -6.84
CA THR A 10 14.69 -2.03 -6.78
C THR A 10 14.68 -2.53 -5.34
N SER A 11 14.29 -3.78 -5.13
CA SER A 11 14.43 -4.46 -3.83
C SER A 11 15.89 -4.53 -3.38
N GLN A 12 16.84 -4.63 -4.32
CA GLN A 12 18.27 -4.61 -4.04
C GLN A 12 18.75 -3.28 -3.44
N GLU A 13 18.28 -2.14 -3.98
CA GLU A 13 18.57 -0.82 -3.40
C GLU A 13 17.97 -0.68 -2.00
N GLY A 14 16.73 -1.18 -1.81
CA GLY A 14 16.12 -1.25 -0.48
C GLY A 14 16.95 -2.09 0.50
N GLN A 15 17.52 -3.22 0.05
CA GLN A 15 18.37 -4.07 0.88
C GLN A 15 19.65 -3.36 1.32
N GLN A 16 20.23 -2.49 0.49
CA GLN A 16 21.38 -1.68 0.90
C GLN A 16 21.06 -0.77 2.10
N LEU A 17 19.83 -0.24 2.18
CA LEU A 17 19.37 0.56 3.31
C LEU A 17 19.13 -0.30 4.56
N VAL A 18 18.61 -1.52 4.40
CA VAL A 18 18.49 -2.50 5.48
C VAL A 18 19.87 -2.83 6.05
N ASP A 19 20.84 -3.14 5.20
CA ASP A 19 22.20 -3.50 5.60
C ASP A 19 22.91 -2.33 6.30
N ALA A 20 22.74 -1.11 5.77
CA ALA A 20 23.25 0.10 6.41
C ALA A 20 22.60 0.34 7.79
N GLY A 21 21.29 0.12 7.92
CA GLY A 21 20.59 0.20 9.21
C GLY A 21 21.06 -0.85 10.22
N ALA A 22 21.36 -2.07 9.77
CA ALA A 22 21.89 -3.11 10.63
C ALA A 22 23.31 -2.79 11.14
N ALA A 23 24.13 -2.14 10.32
CA ALA A 23 25.46 -1.66 10.72
C ALA A 23 25.41 -0.47 11.70
N HIS A 24 24.28 0.24 11.76
CA HIS A 24 24.07 1.45 12.54
C HIS A 24 22.74 1.41 13.30
N PRO A 25 22.60 0.54 14.32
CA PRO A 25 21.33 0.30 15.02
C PRO A 25 20.77 1.52 15.76
N GLU A 26 21.60 2.53 16.00
CA GLU A 26 21.18 3.84 16.53
C GLU A 26 20.35 4.66 15.52
N LEU A 27 20.48 4.38 14.22
CA LEU A 27 19.74 5.07 13.18
C LEU A 27 18.34 4.49 13.04
N LYS A 28 17.34 5.37 13.10
CA LYS A 28 15.94 5.05 12.80
C LYS A 28 15.71 5.19 11.29
N LEU A 29 15.30 4.13 10.60
CA LEU A 29 15.04 4.11 9.16
C LEU A 29 13.60 3.63 8.92
N MET A 30 12.82 4.40 8.15
CA MET A 30 11.42 4.07 7.85
C MET A 30 11.01 4.61 6.48
N GLU A 31 10.28 3.80 5.70
CA GLU A 31 9.59 4.22 4.48
C GLU A 31 8.26 4.92 4.82
N ALA A 32 7.95 6.00 4.12
CA ALA A 32 6.90 6.93 4.48
C ALA A 32 5.49 6.53 3.99
N PHE A 33 4.99 5.35 4.36
CA PHE A 33 3.58 4.98 4.12
C PHE A 33 2.63 5.62 5.15
N MET A 34 2.33 6.91 4.98
CA MET A 34 1.57 7.73 5.93
C MET A 34 0.15 7.20 6.22
N TYR A 35 -0.52 6.62 5.20
CA TYR A 35 -1.88 6.12 5.32
C TYR A 35 -2.02 5.09 6.47
N ARG A 36 -0.98 4.27 6.70
CA ARG A 36 -1.00 3.24 7.74
C ARG A 36 -1.25 3.82 9.13
N HIS A 37 -0.84 5.06 9.36
CA HIS A 37 -0.98 5.72 10.66
C HIS A 37 -2.30 6.46 10.84
N HIS A 38 -3.10 6.61 9.78
CA HIS A 38 -4.40 7.25 9.87
C HIS A 38 -5.34 6.42 10.78
N PRO A 39 -6.15 7.06 11.65
CA PRO A 39 -7.05 6.35 12.57
C PRO A 39 -7.98 5.34 11.90
N GLN A 40 -8.41 5.61 10.67
CA GLN A 40 -9.24 4.67 9.89
C GLN A 40 -8.55 3.33 9.68
N TRP A 41 -7.23 3.31 9.42
CA TRP A 41 -6.51 2.08 9.16
C TRP A 41 -6.16 1.33 10.44
N GLN A 42 -5.91 2.07 11.52
CA GLN A 42 -5.80 1.50 12.86
C GLN A 42 -7.09 0.79 13.26
N ARG A 43 -8.25 1.44 13.02
CA ARG A 43 -9.55 0.85 13.30
C ARG A 43 -9.88 -0.34 12.40
N ALA A 44 -9.57 -0.26 11.10
CA ALA A 44 -9.77 -1.37 10.17
C ALA A 44 -8.98 -2.61 10.60
N ARG A 45 -7.69 -2.46 10.89
CA ARG A 45 -6.84 -3.56 11.37
C ARG A 45 -7.36 -4.11 12.68
N GLN A 46 -7.80 -3.25 13.60
CA GLN A 46 -8.40 -3.67 14.87
C GLN A 46 -9.65 -4.55 14.63
N ILE A 47 -10.64 -4.06 13.86
CA ILE A 47 -11.88 -4.80 13.54
C ILE A 47 -11.55 -6.19 12.99
N ILE A 48 -10.57 -6.27 12.08
CA ILE A 48 -10.18 -7.53 11.45
C ILE A 48 -9.50 -8.46 12.46
N SER A 49 -8.56 -7.94 13.26
CA SER A 49 -7.85 -8.72 14.29
C SER A 49 -8.75 -9.22 15.42
N GLU A 50 -9.82 -8.49 15.73
CA GLU A 50 -10.83 -8.87 16.72
C GLU A 50 -11.89 -9.85 16.15
N GLY A 51 -11.75 -10.27 14.90
CA GLY A 51 -12.67 -11.20 14.23
C GLY A 51 -13.97 -10.55 13.75
N GLY A 52 -14.03 -9.22 13.65
CA GLY A 52 -15.22 -8.47 13.23
C GLY A 52 -15.68 -8.74 11.80
N VAL A 53 -14.87 -9.41 10.98
CA VAL A 53 -15.23 -9.92 9.64
C VAL A 53 -15.21 -11.44 9.56
N GLY A 54 -15.00 -12.15 10.68
CA GLY A 54 -14.69 -13.57 10.68
C GLY A 54 -13.29 -13.84 10.16
N GLU A 55 -13.12 -14.85 9.32
CA GLU A 55 -11.83 -15.13 8.67
C GLU A 55 -11.66 -14.23 7.45
N LEU A 56 -10.59 -13.43 7.41
CA LEU A 56 -10.25 -12.59 6.26
C LEU A 56 -10.02 -13.45 5.00
N ARG A 57 -10.74 -13.16 3.91
CA ARG A 57 -10.68 -13.94 2.66
C ARG A 57 -10.17 -13.16 1.47
N THR A 58 -10.60 -11.92 1.28
CA THR A 58 -10.10 -11.13 0.15
C THR A 58 -10.12 -9.63 0.39
N ILE A 59 -9.17 -8.94 -0.23
CA ILE A 59 -9.07 -7.47 -0.25
C ILE A 59 -9.13 -7.01 -1.70
N GLN A 60 -10.04 -6.11 -2.02
CA GLN A 60 -10.16 -5.48 -3.33
C GLN A 60 -9.79 -4.01 -3.24
N THR A 61 -8.80 -3.59 -4.02
CA THR A 61 -8.32 -2.20 -4.05
C THR A 61 -8.44 -1.63 -5.45
N ALA A 62 -9.01 -0.44 -5.58
CA ALA A 62 -8.85 0.39 -6.76
C ALA A 62 -8.16 1.68 -6.35
N PHE A 63 -7.18 2.13 -7.13
CA PHE A 63 -6.58 3.44 -6.96
C PHE A 63 -6.21 4.01 -8.33
N ALA A 64 -6.81 5.11 -8.71
CA ALA A 64 -6.59 5.71 -10.01
C ALA A 64 -6.66 7.23 -9.96
N TYR A 65 -5.95 7.85 -10.89
CA TYR A 65 -6.09 9.25 -11.26
C TYR A 65 -5.78 9.40 -12.76
N PHE A 66 -5.94 10.63 -13.28
CA PHE A 66 -5.59 10.96 -14.66
C PHE A 66 -4.48 12.01 -14.68
N ASN A 67 -3.35 11.68 -15.31
CA ASN A 67 -2.24 12.59 -15.57
C ASN A 67 -1.48 12.18 -16.84
N ASP A 68 -1.55 13.03 -17.86
CA ASP A 68 -0.84 12.87 -19.14
C ASP A 68 0.24 13.95 -19.35
N ASP A 69 0.61 14.69 -18.30
CA ASP A 69 1.70 15.66 -18.37
C ASP A 69 3.06 14.95 -18.46
N GLY A 70 3.68 15.02 -19.64
CA GLY A 70 5.00 14.43 -19.91
C GLY A 70 6.16 15.06 -19.13
N GLN A 71 5.96 16.22 -18.47
CA GLN A 71 6.97 16.83 -17.58
C GLN A 71 6.87 16.32 -16.14
N ASN A 72 5.79 15.61 -15.81
CA ASN A 72 5.61 15.06 -14.48
C ASN A 72 6.57 13.87 -14.28
N ILE A 73 7.24 13.82 -13.11
CA ILE A 73 8.19 12.74 -12.77
C ILE A 73 7.59 11.34 -12.89
N ARG A 74 6.27 11.20 -12.70
CA ARG A 74 5.54 9.93 -12.82
C ARG A 74 5.50 9.39 -14.25
N ASN A 75 5.73 10.24 -15.24
CA ASN A 75 5.74 9.90 -16.66
C ASN A 75 7.17 9.82 -17.22
N ILE A 76 8.19 9.74 -16.36
CA ILE A 76 9.61 9.61 -16.74
C ILE A 76 10.10 8.21 -16.32
N ALA A 77 10.21 7.29 -17.28
CA ALA A 77 10.55 5.89 -17.01
C ALA A 77 11.91 5.70 -16.32
N ASP A 78 12.94 6.43 -16.76
CA ASP A 78 14.33 6.25 -16.31
C ASP A 78 14.56 6.59 -14.83
N ILE A 79 13.60 7.22 -14.15
CA ILE A 79 13.70 7.62 -12.74
C ILE A 79 12.67 6.95 -11.83
N GLY A 80 12.03 5.86 -12.30
CA GLY A 80 11.02 5.12 -11.52
C GLY A 80 9.59 5.66 -11.67
N GLY A 81 9.29 6.35 -12.76
CA GLY A 81 7.91 6.68 -13.12
C GLY A 81 7.03 5.45 -13.34
N GLY A 82 5.71 5.65 -13.37
CA GLY A 82 4.71 4.60 -13.54
C GLY A 82 3.71 4.48 -12.39
N GLY A 83 2.59 3.84 -12.69
CA GLY A 83 1.48 3.64 -11.75
C GLY A 83 1.82 2.69 -10.62
N MET A 84 2.55 1.61 -10.90
CA MET A 84 2.95 0.61 -9.91
C MET A 84 3.87 1.21 -8.84
N MET A 85 4.84 2.02 -9.24
CA MET A 85 5.75 2.70 -8.31
C MET A 85 5.02 3.80 -7.52
N ASP A 86 4.14 4.59 -8.16
CA ASP A 86 3.50 5.71 -7.47
C ASP A 86 2.33 5.29 -6.56
N ILE A 87 1.37 4.53 -7.09
CA ILE A 87 0.10 4.22 -6.41
C ILE A 87 -0.17 2.71 -6.25
N GLY A 88 0.37 1.84 -7.11
CA GLY A 88 0.27 0.39 -6.95
C GLY A 88 0.96 -0.11 -5.68
N CYS A 89 2.05 0.54 -5.29
CA CYS A 89 2.78 0.28 -4.05
C CYS A 89 1.90 0.40 -2.79
N TYR A 90 0.85 1.24 -2.80
CA TYR A 90 -0.10 1.35 -1.69
C TYR A 90 -1.00 0.13 -1.59
N ALA A 91 -1.48 -0.41 -2.71
CA ALA A 91 -2.35 -1.57 -2.72
C ALA A 91 -1.61 -2.82 -2.19
N ILE A 92 -0.34 -2.98 -2.58
CA ILE A 92 0.54 -4.04 -2.08
C ILE A 92 0.81 -3.85 -0.57
N SER A 93 1.27 -2.65 -0.20
CA SER A 93 1.57 -2.28 1.18
C SER A 93 0.37 -2.52 2.10
N LEU A 94 -0.83 -2.20 1.61
CA LEU A 94 -2.08 -2.36 2.33
C LEU A 94 -2.44 -3.83 2.52
N ALA A 95 -2.35 -4.62 1.46
CA ALA A 95 -2.67 -6.05 1.53
C ALA A 95 -1.81 -6.74 2.58
N ARG A 96 -0.49 -6.48 2.55
CA ARG A 96 0.48 -6.99 3.52
C ARG A 96 0.19 -6.51 4.95
N PHE A 97 -0.20 -5.24 5.12
CA PHE A 97 -0.57 -4.67 6.42
C PHE A 97 -1.81 -5.32 7.03
N ILE A 98 -2.84 -5.59 6.24
CA ILE A 98 -4.11 -6.15 6.72
C ILE A 98 -4.02 -7.67 6.88
N PHE A 99 -3.36 -8.37 5.96
CA PHE A 99 -3.04 -9.77 6.14
C PHE A 99 -1.94 -10.00 7.17
N ASP A 100 -1.18 -9.01 7.61
CA ASP A 100 -0.06 -9.19 8.55
C ASP A 100 0.88 -10.34 8.12
N ALA A 101 1.11 -10.44 6.81
CA ALA A 101 1.82 -11.54 6.16
C ALA A 101 2.34 -11.11 4.79
N GLU A 102 3.25 -11.91 4.24
CA GLU A 102 3.72 -11.78 2.86
C GLU A 102 2.87 -12.66 1.92
N PRO A 103 2.65 -12.24 0.66
CA PRO A 103 2.06 -13.11 -0.34
C PRO A 103 3.06 -14.19 -0.78
N ASP A 104 2.58 -15.40 -1.05
CA ASP A 104 3.37 -16.53 -1.54
C ASP A 104 3.69 -16.41 -3.03
N ARG A 105 2.79 -15.78 -3.79
CA ARG A 105 2.90 -15.59 -5.24
C ARG A 105 1.98 -14.50 -5.75
N VAL A 106 2.28 -14.00 -6.95
CA VAL A 106 1.50 -12.97 -7.63
C VAL A 106 1.24 -13.30 -9.10
N VAL A 107 0.12 -12.81 -9.62
CA VAL A 107 -0.13 -12.76 -11.07
C VAL A 107 -0.70 -11.40 -11.44
N GLY A 108 -0.27 -10.82 -12.55
CA GLY A 108 -0.73 -9.50 -12.97
C GLY A 108 -0.59 -9.22 -14.46
N ILE A 109 -1.29 -8.18 -14.89
CA ILE A 109 -1.19 -7.59 -16.22
C ILE A 109 -0.76 -6.14 -16.04
N VAL A 110 0.20 -5.71 -16.84
CA VAL A 110 0.74 -4.35 -16.83
C VAL A 110 0.66 -3.80 -18.25
N GLU A 111 0.01 -2.65 -18.38
CA GLU A 111 -0.11 -1.89 -19.62
C GLU A 111 0.76 -0.65 -19.56
N TYR A 112 1.56 -0.45 -20.60
CA TYR A 112 2.48 0.67 -20.71
C TYR A 112 1.93 1.76 -21.63
N ASP A 113 2.20 3.01 -21.27
CA ASP A 113 1.97 4.13 -22.17
C ASP A 113 3.00 4.12 -23.30
N GLU A 114 2.53 4.15 -24.56
CA GLU A 114 3.41 4.08 -25.74
C GLU A 114 4.33 5.30 -25.89
N THR A 115 3.95 6.45 -25.33
CA THR A 115 4.73 7.70 -25.41
C THR A 115 5.73 7.79 -24.27
N PHE A 116 5.28 7.51 -23.04
CA PHE A 116 6.11 7.70 -21.85
C PHE A 116 6.96 6.48 -21.49
N GLY A 117 6.57 5.28 -21.94
CA GLY A 117 7.24 4.03 -21.60
C GLY A 117 7.03 3.58 -20.14
N THR A 118 6.26 4.34 -19.35
CA THR A 118 5.87 4.01 -17.97
C THR A 118 4.60 3.16 -17.95
N ASP A 119 4.42 2.30 -16.95
CA ASP A 119 3.15 1.61 -16.77
C ASP A 119 2.04 2.61 -16.40
N ARG A 120 0.93 2.56 -17.14
CA ARG A 120 -0.23 3.46 -16.94
C ARG A 120 -1.43 2.77 -16.33
N LEU A 121 -1.50 1.45 -16.43
CA LEU A 121 -2.55 0.62 -15.84
C LEU A 121 -1.93 -0.73 -15.46
N ALA A 122 -2.16 -1.16 -14.22
CA ALA A 122 -1.84 -2.51 -13.79
C ALA A 122 -2.98 -3.09 -12.97
N SER A 123 -3.23 -4.37 -13.16
CA SER A 123 -4.13 -5.17 -12.31
C SER A 123 -3.42 -6.44 -11.89
N ALA A 124 -3.47 -6.77 -10.61
CA ALA A 124 -2.80 -7.96 -10.09
C ALA A 124 -3.57 -8.64 -8.96
N MET A 125 -3.27 -9.92 -8.75
CA MET A 125 -3.71 -10.74 -7.63
C MET A 125 -2.49 -11.22 -6.85
N LEU A 126 -2.54 -11.02 -5.54
CA LEU A 126 -1.60 -11.51 -4.53
C LEU A 126 -2.27 -12.67 -3.80
N ASP A 127 -1.61 -13.82 -3.76
CA ASP A 127 -2.06 -15.01 -3.04
C ASP A 127 -1.26 -15.15 -1.74
N PHE A 128 -1.94 -15.11 -0.59
CA PHE A 128 -1.33 -15.25 0.74
C PHE A 128 -1.50 -16.68 1.31
N GLY A 129 -1.96 -17.63 0.48
CA GLY A 129 -2.27 -19.01 0.86
C GLY A 129 -3.54 -19.18 1.70
N ARG A 130 -3.87 -18.19 2.55
CA ARG A 130 -5.08 -18.14 3.38
C ARG A 130 -6.19 -17.23 2.85
N GLY A 131 -5.86 -16.39 1.88
CA GLY A 131 -6.73 -15.40 1.25
C GLY A 131 -5.99 -14.68 0.13
N THR A 132 -6.69 -13.78 -0.55
CA THR A 132 -6.14 -13.06 -1.70
C THR A 132 -6.25 -11.55 -1.55
N SER A 133 -5.41 -10.81 -2.25
CA SER A 133 -5.71 -9.41 -2.55
C SER A 133 -5.71 -9.20 -4.05
N THR A 134 -6.70 -8.50 -4.57
CA THR A 134 -6.73 -8.04 -5.96
C THR A 134 -6.71 -6.54 -6.00
N PHE A 135 -5.93 -5.96 -6.90
CA PHE A 135 -5.94 -4.52 -7.08
C PHE A 135 -5.90 -4.11 -8.55
N THR A 136 -6.37 -2.88 -8.79
CA THR A 136 -6.13 -2.14 -10.02
C THR A 136 -5.57 -0.78 -9.67
N CYS A 137 -4.43 -0.43 -10.27
CA CYS A 137 -3.86 0.92 -10.19
C CYS A 137 -3.70 1.55 -11.57
N SER A 138 -3.98 2.85 -11.70
CA SER A 138 -3.79 3.55 -12.98
C SER A 138 -3.52 5.05 -12.86
N THR A 139 -2.66 5.55 -13.73
CA THR A 139 -2.32 6.97 -13.87
C THR A 139 -3.09 7.67 -14.98
N GLN A 140 -3.90 6.94 -15.75
CA GLN A 140 -4.67 7.43 -16.90
C GLN A 140 -6.13 6.96 -16.88
N LEU A 141 -6.73 6.87 -15.69
CA LEU A 141 -8.15 6.57 -15.49
C LEU A 141 -8.86 7.69 -14.70
N SER A 142 -10.19 7.68 -14.71
CA SER A 142 -10.96 8.61 -13.88
C SER A 142 -10.52 8.50 -12.41
N PRO A 143 -10.32 9.63 -11.71
CA PRO A 143 -9.93 9.62 -10.30
C PRO A 143 -10.87 8.76 -9.46
N TYR A 144 -10.32 7.73 -8.83
CA TYR A 144 -11.09 6.81 -8.02
C TYR A 144 -10.19 6.14 -7.00
N GLN A 145 -10.76 5.87 -5.84
CA GLN A 145 -10.15 5.00 -4.86
C GLN A 145 -11.24 4.33 -4.06
N ARG A 146 -10.97 3.10 -3.65
CA ARG A 146 -11.82 2.33 -2.76
C ARG A 146 -11.05 1.11 -2.28
N VAL A 147 -11.26 0.73 -1.03
CA VAL A 147 -10.85 -0.58 -0.53
C VAL A 147 -12.07 -1.29 0.02
N ASN A 148 -12.22 -2.56 -0.36
CA ASN A 148 -13.17 -3.49 0.24
C ASN A 148 -12.40 -4.67 0.84
N ILE A 149 -12.70 -5.01 2.08
CA ILE A 149 -12.08 -6.09 2.84
C ILE A 149 -13.18 -7.06 3.23
N PHE A 150 -13.14 -8.29 2.72
CA PHE A 150 -14.17 -9.29 2.94
C PHE A 150 -13.64 -10.44 3.77
N GLY A 151 -14.37 -10.78 4.83
CA GLY A 151 -14.19 -12.01 5.57
C GLY A 151 -15.43 -12.92 5.48
N THR A 152 -15.42 -14.01 6.25
CA THR A 152 -16.48 -15.02 6.21
C THR A 152 -17.81 -14.59 6.81
N THR A 153 -17.82 -13.58 7.70
CA THR A 153 -19.03 -13.15 8.41
C THR A 153 -19.28 -11.64 8.36
N GLY A 154 -18.42 -10.90 7.66
CA GLY A 154 -18.54 -9.46 7.55
C GLY A 154 -17.58 -8.85 6.54
N ARG A 155 -17.67 -7.52 6.37
CA ARG A 155 -16.76 -6.76 5.51
C ARG A 155 -16.53 -5.36 6.03
N VAL A 156 -15.42 -4.77 5.60
CA VAL A 156 -15.08 -3.36 5.81
C VAL A 156 -14.90 -2.69 4.45
N GLU A 157 -15.56 -1.56 4.22
CA GLU A 157 -15.35 -0.69 3.07
C GLU A 157 -14.75 0.64 3.54
N ILE A 158 -13.71 1.12 2.85
CA ILE A 158 -13.08 2.42 3.12
C ILE A 158 -13.13 3.26 1.85
N GLU A 159 -13.78 4.42 1.93
CA GLU A 159 -14.04 5.28 0.77
C GLU A 159 -12.80 5.97 0.24
N ILE A 160 -12.01 6.61 1.11
CA ILE A 160 -10.78 7.33 0.74
C ILE A 160 -9.62 6.65 1.48
N PRO A 161 -9.09 5.53 0.94
CA PRO A 161 -8.07 4.74 1.62
C PRO A 161 -6.73 5.46 1.80
N PHE A 162 -6.25 6.29 0.87
CA PHE A 162 -4.81 6.64 0.86
C PHE A 162 -4.50 8.12 1.08
N ASN A 163 -5.34 9.03 0.58
CA ASN A 163 -5.15 10.48 0.68
C ASN A 163 -6.35 11.11 1.40
N ALA A 164 -6.41 10.90 2.72
CA ALA A 164 -7.44 11.47 3.58
C ALA A 164 -7.62 12.99 3.29
N PRO A 165 -8.85 13.44 3.00
CA PRO A 165 -9.10 14.82 2.65
C PRO A 165 -8.86 15.73 3.87
N PRO A 166 -8.23 16.91 3.68
CA PRO A 166 -7.92 17.82 4.78
C PRO A 166 -9.12 18.66 5.24
N ASP A 167 -10.26 18.58 4.55
CA ASP A 167 -11.41 19.48 4.70
C ASP A 167 -12.72 18.77 5.07
N ARG A 168 -12.71 17.42 5.16
CA ARG A 168 -13.89 16.63 5.54
C ARG A 168 -13.51 15.31 6.22
N PRO A 169 -14.41 14.71 7.03
CA PRO A 169 -14.18 13.40 7.63
C PRO A 169 -13.93 12.29 6.61
N CYS A 170 -13.20 11.26 7.03
CA CYS A 170 -13.15 9.98 6.29
C CYS A 170 -14.28 9.06 6.75
N LEU A 171 -14.76 8.22 5.83
CA LEU A 171 -15.85 7.29 6.09
C LEU A 171 -15.41 5.84 5.88
N MET A 172 -15.88 4.97 6.77
CA MET A 172 -15.77 3.52 6.69
C MET A 172 -17.14 2.90 6.94
N TRP A 173 -17.44 1.79 6.27
CA TRP A 173 -18.62 0.98 6.55
C TRP A 173 -18.16 -0.40 7.02
N HIS A 174 -18.64 -0.82 8.19
CA HIS A 174 -18.44 -2.17 8.72
C HIS A 174 -19.76 -2.91 8.67
N GLU A 175 -19.81 -3.99 7.90
CA GLU A 175 -20.96 -4.88 7.84
C GLU A 175 -20.68 -6.16 8.62
N THR A 176 -21.58 -6.52 9.53
CA THR A 176 -21.55 -7.78 10.27
C THR A 176 -22.97 -8.18 10.68
N GLY A 177 -23.28 -9.48 10.64
CA GLY A 177 -24.62 -9.97 11.02
C GLY A 177 -25.78 -9.43 10.16
N GLY A 178 -25.49 -8.89 8.97
CA GLY A 178 -26.47 -8.26 8.08
C GLY A 178 -26.78 -6.79 8.39
N GLU A 179 -26.09 -6.19 9.38
CA GLU A 179 -26.20 -4.77 9.69
C GLU A 179 -24.95 -4.02 9.19
N ILE A 180 -25.13 -2.79 8.71
CA ILE A 180 -24.06 -1.92 8.24
C ILE A 180 -23.94 -0.73 9.19
N GLU A 181 -22.80 -0.62 9.88
CA GLU A 181 -22.40 0.54 10.67
C GLU A 181 -21.55 1.49 9.81
N GLN A 182 -21.92 2.76 9.76
CA GLN A 182 -21.05 3.81 9.20
C GLN A 182 -20.21 4.43 10.33
N ILE A 183 -18.90 4.36 10.18
CA ILE A 183 -17.90 4.91 11.11
C ILE A 183 -17.28 6.15 10.48
N GLU A 184 -17.37 7.27 11.18
CA GLU A 184 -16.79 8.55 10.77
C GLU A 184 -15.49 8.81 11.52
N PHE A 185 -14.44 9.19 10.79
CA PHE A 185 -13.15 9.58 11.34
C PHE A 185 -12.94 11.08 11.17
N PRO A 186 -12.69 11.83 12.26
CA PRO A 186 -12.40 13.25 12.18
C PRO A 186 -11.25 13.58 11.23
N VAL A 187 -11.27 14.79 10.66
CA VAL A 187 -10.16 15.32 9.88
C VAL A 187 -8.88 15.23 10.72
N CYS A 188 -7.85 14.62 10.15
CA CYS A 188 -6.52 14.62 10.72
C CYS A 188 -5.46 14.65 9.62
N ASP A 189 -4.26 15.08 9.98
CA ASP A 189 -3.12 15.09 9.08
C ASP A 189 -2.27 13.83 9.28
N GLN A 190 -2.45 12.87 8.38
CA GLN A 190 -1.70 11.61 8.38
C GLN A 190 -0.17 11.79 8.25
N TYR A 191 0.29 12.88 7.65
CA TYR A 191 1.71 13.19 7.53
C TYR A 191 2.27 13.70 8.86
N THR A 192 1.53 14.57 9.55
CA THR A 192 1.88 15.01 10.90
C THR A 192 1.94 13.81 11.85
N ILE A 193 0.96 12.91 11.82
CA ILE A 193 0.96 11.69 12.65
C ILE A 193 2.21 10.84 12.38
N GLN A 194 2.56 10.61 11.11
CA GLN A 194 3.77 9.87 10.75
C GLN A 194 5.05 10.53 11.28
N GLY A 195 5.18 11.85 11.08
CA GLY A 195 6.33 12.62 11.56
C GLY A 195 6.46 12.58 13.08
N GLU A 196 5.36 12.68 13.80
CA GLU A 196 5.35 12.56 15.26
C GLU A 196 5.74 11.16 15.73
N LEU A 197 5.23 10.10 15.10
CA LEU A 197 5.59 8.73 15.45
C LEU A 197 7.07 8.45 15.20
N MET A 198 7.60 8.92 14.08
CA MET A 198 9.04 8.86 13.78
C MET A 198 9.84 9.64 14.82
N SER A 199 9.39 10.84 15.18
CA SER A 199 10.07 11.69 16.18
C SER A 199 10.09 11.05 17.56
N ARG A 200 8.97 10.44 17.99
CA ARG A 200 8.89 9.68 19.25
C ARG A 200 9.83 8.48 19.23
N ALA A 201 9.89 7.73 18.12
CA ALA A 201 10.82 6.60 17.98
C ALA A 201 12.30 7.02 18.15
N ILE A 202 12.66 8.22 17.67
CA ILE A 202 13.99 8.81 17.86
C ILE A 202 14.20 9.24 19.31
N LEU A 203 13.28 10.03 19.86
CA LEU A 203 13.43 10.64 21.20
C LEU A 203 13.42 9.59 22.33
N ASP A 204 12.57 8.57 22.19
CA ASP A 204 12.37 7.53 23.19
C ASP A 204 13.27 6.30 22.95
N ASP A 205 14.10 6.33 21.91
CA ASP A 205 14.92 5.22 21.43
C ASP A 205 14.15 3.88 21.29
N THR A 206 13.00 3.94 20.63
CA THR A 206 12.16 2.77 20.36
C THR A 206 12.23 2.35 18.88
N PRO A 207 11.75 1.15 18.51
CA PRO A 207 11.57 0.80 17.10
C PRO A 207 10.62 1.77 16.39
N VAL A 208 10.90 2.05 15.13
CA VAL A 208 9.96 2.79 14.26
C VAL A 208 8.69 1.95 14.01
N PRO A 209 7.54 2.59 13.73
CA PRO A 209 6.28 1.88 13.47
C PRO A 209 6.34 0.84 12.36
N THR A 210 7.11 1.11 11.30
CA THR A 210 7.28 0.22 10.15
C THR A 210 8.77 -0.03 9.95
N PRO A 211 9.28 -1.26 10.14
CA PRO A 211 10.69 -1.54 9.95
C PRO A 211 11.07 -1.39 8.48
N ILE A 212 12.31 -0.95 8.20
CA ILE A 212 12.81 -0.73 6.84
C ILE A 212 12.78 -2.00 5.96
N THR A 213 12.81 -3.19 6.57
CA THR A 213 12.63 -4.48 5.86
C THR A 213 11.27 -4.60 5.17
N ASP A 214 10.24 -3.91 5.67
CA ASP A 214 8.92 -3.86 5.05
C ASP A 214 8.96 -3.25 3.64
N ALA A 215 9.85 -2.29 3.42
CA ALA A 215 10.01 -1.62 2.14
C ALA A 215 10.62 -2.54 1.08
N VAL A 216 11.58 -3.39 1.48
CA VAL A 216 12.17 -4.42 0.61
C VAL A 216 11.11 -5.42 0.17
N ALA A 217 10.33 -5.94 1.11
CA ALA A 217 9.24 -6.86 0.81
C ALA A 217 8.19 -6.23 -0.13
N ASN A 218 7.86 -4.95 0.08
CA ASN A 218 6.96 -4.23 -0.83
C ASN A 218 7.53 -4.14 -2.26
N MET A 219 8.82 -3.83 -2.40
CA MET A 219 9.51 -3.77 -3.69
C MET A 219 9.61 -5.13 -4.39
N GLN A 220 9.86 -6.22 -3.65
CA GLN A 220 9.88 -7.57 -4.22
C GLN A 220 8.54 -7.94 -4.86
N VAL A 221 7.42 -7.55 -4.22
CA VAL A 221 6.10 -7.78 -4.80
C VAL A 221 5.87 -6.93 -6.05
N ILE A 222 6.34 -5.67 -6.07
CA ILE A 222 6.26 -4.81 -7.27
C ILE A 222 7.03 -5.44 -8.43
N GLU A 223 8.28 -5.87 -8.18
CA GLU A 223 9.13 -6.54 -9.17
C GLU A 223 8.47 -7.81 -9.72
N ALA A 224 7.86 -8.62 -8.83
CA ALA A 224 7.15 -9.83 -9.21
C ALA A 224 5.88 -9.56 -10.04
N VAL A 225 5.16 -8.46 -9.80
CA VAL A 225 4.03 -8.05 -10.66
C VAL A 225 4.52 -7.68 -12.06
N PHE A 226 5.62 -6.95 -12.19
CA PHE A 226 6.23 -6.64 -13.48
C PHE A 226 6.77 -7.89 -14.19
N GLU A 227 7.37 -8.84 -13.46
CA GLU A 227 7.77 -10.14 -14.01
C GLU A 227 6.57 -10.95 -14.48
N SER A 228 5.49 -10.98 -13.70
CA SER A 228 4.25 -11.67 -14.07
C SER A 228 3.65 -11.08 -15.35
N GLY A 229 3.57 -9.75 -15.47
CA GLY A 229 3.08 -9.09 -16.67
C GLY A 229 3.88 -9.44 -17.93
N ARG A 230 5.19 -9.65 -17.80
CA ARG A 230 6.07 -10.05 -18.91
C ARG A 230 5.98 -11.54 -19.24
N SER A 231 5.88 -12.39 -18.23
CA SER A 231 5.86 -13.86 -18.38
C SER A 231 4.47 -14.43 -18.66
N GLY A 232 3.40 -13.69 -18.34
CA GLY A 232 2.01 -14.12 -18.49
C GLY A 232 1.57 -15.18 -17.47
N GLY A 233 2.29 -15.32 -16.34
CA GLY A 233 2.06 -16.39 -15.38
C GLY A 233 2.27 -15.98 -13.93
N TRP A 234 2.02 -16.91 -13.02
CA TRP A 234 2.29 -16.74 -11.60
C TRP A 234 3.80 -16.64 -11.34
N VAL A 235 4.19 -15.69 -10.49
CA VAL A 235 5.55 -15.51 -9.97
C VAL A 235 5.53 -15.78 -8.47
N ALA A 236 6.40 -16.68 -8.01
CA ALA A 236 6.57 -16.96 -6.58
C ALA A 236 7.47 -15.91 -5.92
N LEU A 237 7.26 -15.65 -4.64
CA LEU A 237 8.05 -14.72 -3.83
C LEU A 237 8.99 -15.43 -2.86
#